data_AF-A0A2V5S1J7-F1
#
_entry.id   AF-A0A2V5S1J7-F1
#
_cell.length_a   1.000
_cell.length_b   1.000
_cell.length_c   1.000
_cell.angle_alpha   90.00
_cell.angle_beta   90.00
_cell.angle_gamma   90.00
#
_symmetry.space_group_name_H-M   'P 1'
#
loop_
_entity.id
_entity.type
_entity.pdbx_description
1 polymer ?
#
loop_
_entity_poly.entity_id
_entity_poly.type
_entity_poly.pdbx_seq_one_letter_code
_entity_poly.pdbx_strand_id
1 'polypeptide(L)'
;MAGYEGGSERMWDEYDWERFLQEQDQKTEKYMQLVETYLDDPQRDEIIAREMGWTQLLEAKDWSAEVDALFDEDVQEDDDLDRRDMTKSVEAFEEHGLYQAAFALTIWIDELFDQKASLQNEPAAIKLATHSALASAKLAAALSGDDVDEIGMTIAYLKRALKAITISMNAAARLLSEKLLDGTQHSVLQQRLFQVRDGIITLMGEYRAEWRRRFGSEGYCR
;
A
#
# COMPACT_ATOMS: atom_id res chain seq x y z
N MET A 1 29.17 -25.73 -24.85
CA MET A 1 27.87 -25.09 -25.16
C MET A 1 27.03 -25.17 -23.91
N ALA A 2 27.05 -24.12 -23.09
CA ALA A 2 26.13 -24.00 -21.95
C ALA A 2 24.81 -23.47 -22.51
N GLY A 3 23.78 -24.32 -22.49
CA GLY A 3 22.41 -23.88 -22.72
C GLY A 3 21.97 -23.10 -21.50
N TYR A 4 22.00 -21.78 -21.59
CA TYR A 4 21.18 -20.94 -20.73
C TYR A 4 19.74 -21.18 -21.18
N GLU A 5 19.03 -22.08 -20.51
CA GLU A 5 17.58 -22.04 -20.45
C GLU A 5 17.23 -20.73 -19.74
N GLY A 6 17.01 -19.68 -20.52
CA GLY A 6 16.25 -18.53 -20.07
C GLY A 6 14.84 -19.01 -19.78
N GLY A 7 14.62 -19.60 -18.61
CA GLY A 7 13.28 -19.72 -18.07
C GLY A 7 12.78 -18.28 -17.94
N SER A 8 11.80 -17.90 -18.74
CA SER A 8 11.11 -16.63 -18.51
C SER A 8 10.64 -16.68 -17.07
N GLU A 9 11.17 -15.81 -16.24
CA GLU A 9 10.73 -15.66 -14.86
C GLU A 9 9.21 -15.50 -14.89
N ARG A 10 8.49 -16.43 -14.26
CA ARG A 10 7.04 -16.47 -14.39
C ARG A 10 6.50 -15.17 -13.82
N MET A 11 5.85 -14.34 -14.64
CA MET A 11 5.23 -13.11 -14.17
C MET A 11 4.15 -13.43 -13.13
N TRP A 12 4.22 -12.77 -11.98
CA TRP A 12 3.30 -12.98 -10.87
C TRP A 12 1.96 -12.31 -11.15
N ASP A 13 0.89 -13.06 -10.96
CA ASP A 13 -0.47 -12.52 -11.09
C ASP A 13 -0.91 -11.77 -9.81
N GLU A 14 -2.12 -11.21 -9.85
CA GLU A 14 -2.71 -10.46 -8.73
C GLU A 14 -2.90 -11.30 -7.44
N TYR A 15 -2.83 -12.64 -7.50
CA TYR A 15 -2.96 -13.53 -6.36
C TYR A 15 -1.60 -13.93 -5.79
N ASP A 16 -0.61 -14.14 -6.66
CA ASP A 16 0.79 -14.37 -6.28
C ASP A 16 1.30 -13.15 -5.51
N TRP A 17 1.11 -11.94 -6.05
CA TRP A 17 1.46 -10.70 -5.37
C TRP A 17 0.70 -10.47 -4.06
N GLU A 18 -0.61 -10.75 -4.01
CA GLU A 18 -1.38 -10.57 -2.77
C GLU A 18 -0.89 -11.51 -1.66
N ARG A 19 -0.52 -12.75 -2.00
CA ARG A 19 0.06 -13.69 -1.03
C ARG A 19 1.39 -13.19 -0.50
N PHE A 20 2.29 -12.79 -1.40
CA PHE A 20 3.58 -12.24 -1.00
C PHE A 20 3.42 -11.01 -0.10
N LEU A 21 2.59 -10.05 -0.50
CA LEU A 21 2.34 -8.86 0.29
C LEU A 21 1.71 -9.18 1.65
N GLN A 22 0.84 -10.19 1.73
CA GLN A 22 0.27 -10.65 3.01
C GLN A 22 1.34 -11.26 3.93
N GLU A 23 2.32 -11.97 3.38
CA GLU A 23 3.46 -12.48 4.14
C GLU A 23 4.35 -11.34 4.64
N GLN A 24 4.57 -10.30 3.83
CA GLN A 24 5.32 -9.11 4.23
C GLN A 24 4.59 -8.33 5.33
N ASP A 25 3.26 -8.18 5.24
CA ASP A 25 2.46 -7.56 6.30
C ASP A 25 2.62 -8.33 7.62
N GLN A 26 2.58 -9.67 7.60
CA GLN A 26 2.77 -10.51 8.80
C GLN A 26 4.18 -10.37 9.40
N LYS A 27 5.22 -10.32 8.55
CA LYS A 27 6.60 -10.07 9.00
C LYS A 27 6.72 -8.70 9.65
N THR A 28 6.11 -7.67 9.05
CA THR A 28 6.10 -6.30 9.57
C THR A 28 5.37 -6.22 10.90
N GLU A 29 4.20 -6.86 11.04
CA GLU A 29 3.46 -6.94 12.32
C GLU A 29 4.30 -7.63 13.41
N LYS A 30 4.96 -8.74 13.08
CA LYS A 30 5.86 -9.44 14.02
C LYS A 30 7.02 -8.55 14.44
N TYR A 31 7.65 -7.85 13.50
CA TYR A 31 8.73 -6.91 13.79
C TYR A 31 8.25 -5.79 14.73
N MET A 32 7.12 -5.14 14.42
CA MET A 32 6.56 -4.08 15.25
C MET A 32 6.24 -4.56 16.68
N GLN A 33 5.67 -5.76 16.83
CA GLN A 33 5.42 -6.36 18.14
C GLN A 33 6.72 -6.58 18.94
N LEU A 34 7.79 -7.05 18.29
CA LEU A 34 9.09 -7.24 18.93
C LEU A 34 9.71 -5.89 19.32
N VAL A 35 9.62 -4.87 18.46
CA VAL A 35 10.09 -3.52 18.77
C VAL A 35 9.34 -2.93 19.97
N GLU A 36 8.02 -3.10 20.05
CA GLU A 36 7.23 -2.66 21.20
C GLU A 36 7.59 -3.44 22.48
N THR A 37 7.79 -4.75 22.38
CA THR A 37 8.09 -5.62 23.52
C THR A 37 9.47 -5.35 24.13
N TYR A 38 10.47 -5.08 23.28
CA TYR A 38 11.87 -4.87 23.67
C TYR A 38 12.30 -3.41 23.59
N LEU A 39 11.36 -2.46 23.62
CA LEU A 39 11.64 -1.04 23.41
C LEU A 39 12.71 -0.50 24.38
N ASP A 40 12.69 -0.96 25.63
CA ASP A 40 13.60 -0.52 26.70
C ASP A 40 14.81 -1.46 26.90
N ASP A 41 14.98 -2.50 26.05
CA ASP A 41 16.08 -3.47 26.19
C ASP A 41 17.36 -2.97 25.48
N PRO A 42 18.51 -2.90 26.18
CA PRO A 42 19.78 -2.51 25.57
C PRO A 42 20.25 -3.43 24.41
N GLN A 43 19.74 -4.66 24.34
CA GLN A 43 20.04 -5.64 23.29
C GLN A 43 18.84 -5.88 22.35
N ARG A 44 17.88 -4.93 22.29
CA ARG A 44 16.67 -5.03 21.45
C ARG A 44 16.92 -5.53 20.04
N ASP A 45 17.92 -4.96 19.36
CA ASP A 45 18.19 -5.27 17.96
C ASP A 45 18.71 -6.73 17.83
N GLU A 46 19.62 -7.16 18.72
CA GLU A 46 20.12 -8.54 18.74
C GLU A 46 19.03 -9.59 18.96
N ILE A 47 18.07 -9.27 19.83
CA ILE A 47 16.92 -10.13 20.12
C ILE A 47 15.97 -10.16 18.91
N ILE A 48 15.67 -9.01 18.34
CA ILE A 48 14.80 -8.89 17.15
C ILE A 48 15.39 -9.67 15.97
N ALA A 49 16.68 -9.54 15.68
CA ALA A 49 17.32 -10.28 14.60
C ALA A 49 17.21 -11.79 14.79
N ARG A 50 17.45 -12.28 16.00
CA ARG A 50 17.30 -13.71 16.32
C ARG A 50 15.88 -14.20 16.12
N GLU A 51 14.91 -13.45 16.62
CA GLU A 51 13.48 -13.79 16.52
C GLU A 51 12.95 -13.70 15.07
N MET A 52 13.51 -12.81 14.26
CA MET A 52 13.19 -12.67 12.83
C MET A 52 13.96 -13.64 11.93
N GLY A 53 14.91 -14.41 12.47
CA GLY A 53 15.80 -15.29 11.70
C GLY A 53 16.88 -14.53 10.91
N TRP A 54 17.07 -13.26 11.21
CA TRP A 54 18.05 -12.34 10.64
C TRP A 54 19.39 -12.40 11.37
N THR A 55 19.75 -13.56 11.94
CA THR A 55 20.99 -13.72 12.71
C THR A 55 22.25 -13.47 11.89
N GLN A 56 22.13 -13.55 10.57
CA GLN A 56 23.20 -13.25 9.60
C GLN A 56 23.58 -11.76 9.65
N LEU A 57 22.59 -10.89 9.90
CA LEU A 57 22.73 -9.43 10.04
C LEU A 57 23.42 -9.01 11.34
N LEU A 58 23.65 -9.93 12.28
CA LEU A 58 24.35 -9.64 13.54
C LEU A 58 25.87 -9.70 13.39
N GLU A 59 26.36 -10.41 12.39
CA GLU A 59 27.78 -10.49 12.08
C GLU A 59 28.23 -9.33 11.17
N ALA A 60 27.33 -8.83 10.31
CA ALA A 60 27.50 -7.61 9.55
C ALA A 60 27.11 -6.41 10.45
N LYS A 61 28.08 -5.58 10.84
CA LYS A 61 27.89 -4.46 11.79
C LYS A 61 26.96 -3.33 11.34
N ASP A 62 26.21 -3.47 10.24
CA ASP A 62 25.34 -2.45 9.67
C ASP A 62 23.92 -2.96 9.47
N TRP A 63 23.12 -2.82 10.52
CA TRP A 63 21.68 -3.07 10.54
C TRP A 63 20.88 -2.29 9.50
N SER A 64 21.38 -1.12 9.07
CA SER A 64 20.68 -0.26 8.10
C SER A 64 20.89 -0.74 6.67
N ALA A 65 22.14 -1.08 6.31
CA ALA A 65 22.51 -1.36 4.94
C ALA A 65 21.91 -2.66 4.39
N GLU A 66 21.69 -3.69 5.21
CA GLU A 66 21.10 -4.95 4.74
C GLU A 66 19.57 -4.97 4.77
N VAL A 67 18.93 -4.20 5.68
CA VAL A 67 17.48 -3.99 5.61
C VAL A 67 17.17 -3.12 4.39
N ASP A 68 17.93 -2.06 4.16
CA ASP A 68 17.86 -1.28 2.93
C ASP A 68 18.16 -2.18 1.72
N ALA A 69 19.22 -3.01 1.72
CA ALA A 69 19.51 -3.94 0.62
C ALA A 69 18.44 -5.02 0.38
N LEU A 70 17.71 -5.48 1.40
CA LEU A 70 16.56 -6.39 1.21
C LEU A 70 15.33 -5.70 0.59
N PHE A 71 15.26 -4.36 0.67
CA PHE A 71 14.31 -3.52 -0.05
C PHE A 71 14.90 -2.97 -1.38
N ASP A 72 16.23 -2.97 -1.54
CA ASP A 72 17.01 -2.51 -2.70
C ASP A 72 17.48 -3.64 -3.62
N GLU A 73 17.23 -4.92 -3.30
CA GLU A 73 17.74 -6.05 -4.09
C GLU A 73 17.11 -6.16 -5.50
N ASP A 74 16.10 -5.33 -5.80
CA ASP A 74 15.57 -5.08 -7.16
C ASP A 74 16.11 -3.79 -7.83
N VAL A 75 17.00 -3.03 -7.16
CA VAL A 75 17.56 -1.76 -7.64
C VAL A 75 19.06 -1.91 -7.92
N GLN A 76 19.41 -2.58 -9.02
CA GLN A 76 20.81 -2.63 -9.49
C GLN A 76 21.25 -1.27 -10.05
N GLU A 77 22.03 -0.54 -9.25
CA GLU A 77 23.03 0.49 -9.58
C GLU A 77 22.91 1.21 -10.95
N ASP A 78 22.08 2.27 -11.01
CA ASP A 78 22.29 3.44 -11.90
C ASP A 78 21.85 4.75 -11.20
N ASP A 79 22.52 5.09 -10.07
CA ASP A 79 22.15 6.09 -9.04
C ASP A 79 21.89 7.54 -9.54
N ASP A 80 22.29 7.91 -10.77
CA ASP A 80 21.99 9.23 -11.36
C ASP A 80 20.79 9.24 -12.32
N LEU A 81 20.44 8.09 -12.92
CA LEU A 81 19.23 7.94 -13.75
C LEU A 81 18.01 7.63 -12.87
N ASP A 82 18.20 6.82 -11.84
CA ASP A 82 17.15 6.31 -10.96
C ASP A 82 16.52 7.41 -10.10
N ARG A 83 17.32 8.30 -9.50
CA ARG A 83 16.79 9.46 -8.75
C ARG A 83 15.92 10.37 -9.60
N ARG A 84 16.27 10.54 -10.88
CA ARG A 84 15.54 11.41 -11.81
C ARG A 84 14.27 10.74 -12.32
N ASP A 85 14.25 9.41 -12.40
CA ASP A 85 13.09 8.62 -12.76
C ASP A 85 12.12 8.49 -11.59
N MET A 86 12.61 8.20 -10.39
CA MET A 86 11.85 8.24 -9.14
C MET A 86 11.22 9.61 -8.87
N THR A 87 11.91 10.71 -9.20
CA THR A 87 11.31 12.06 -9.08
C THR A 87 10.16 12.24 -10.07
N LYS A 88 10.28 11.71 -11.30
CA LYS A 88 9.20 11.77 -12.30
C LYS A 88 8.03 10.84 -11.96
N SER A 89 8.30 9.66 -11.41
CA SER A 89 7.27 8.70 -11.00
C SER A 89 6.45 9.26 -9.84
N VAL A 90 7.13 9.93 -8.90
CA VAL A 90 6.49 10.67 -7.80
C VAL A 90 5.64 11.82 -8.34
N GLU A 91 6.18 12.66 -9.22
CA GLU A 91 5.44 13.76 -9.85
C GLU A 91 4.23 13.23 -10.69
N ALA A 92 4.38 12.10 -11.37
CA ALA A 92 3.36 11.52 -12.23
C ALA A 92 2.16 10.97 -11.46
N PHE A 93 2.37 10.27 -10.34
CA PHE A 93 1.23 9.78 -9.55
C PHE A 93 0.52 10.91 -8.80
N GLU A 94 1.24 11.95 -8.36
CA GLU A 94 0.67 13.10 -7.68
C GLU A 94 -0.29 13.90 -8.59
N GLU A 95 -0.04 13.88 -9.90
CA GLU A 95 -0.93 14.45 -10.91
C GLU A 95 -2.16 13.56 -11.21
N HIS A 96 -2.15 12.29 -10.80
CA HIS A 96 -3.23 11.37 -11.08
C HIS A 96 -4.52 11.77 -10.33
N GLY A 97 -5.59 12.09 -11.08
CA GLY A 97 -6.83 12.65 -10.51
C GLY A 97 -7.50 11.78 -9.43
N LEU A 98 -7.31 10.45 -9.48
CA LEU A 98 -7.79 9.56 -8.41
C LEU A 98 -6.99 9.73 -7.11
N TYR A 99 -5.68 9.87 -7.20
CA TYR A 99 -4.82 10.09 -6.03
C TYR A 99 -5.15 11.45 -5.40
N GLN A 100 -5.28 12.50 -6.20
CA GLN A 100 -5.70 13.82 -5.74
C GLN A 100 -7.06 13.79 -5.03
N ALA A 101 -8.03 13.02 -5.55
CA ALA A 101 -9.32 12.86 -4.89
C ALA A 101 -9.22 12.15 -3.54
N ALA A 102 -8.34 11.13 -3.43
CA ALA A 102 -8.09 10.42 -2.18
C ALA A 102 -7.36 11.28 -1.15
N PHE A 103 -6.36 12.04 -1.58
CA PHE A 103 -5.64 12.98 -0.72
C PHE A 103 -6.51 14.16 -0.27
N ALA A 104 -7.34 14.71 -1.16
CA ALA A 104 -8.32 15.73 -0.79
C ALA A 104 -9.36 15.20 0.20
N LEU A 105 -9.70 13.91 0.15
CA LEU A 105 -10.56 13.27 1.14
C LEU A 105 -9.86 13.19 2.51
N THR A 106 -8.58 12.85 2.59
CA THR A 106 -7.86 12.78 3.88
C THR A 106 -7.79 14.15 4.53
N ILE A 107 -7.41 15.19 3.77
CA ILE A 107 -7.40 16.58 4.27
C ILE A 107 -8.78 16.98 4.81
N TRP A 108 -9.84 16.67 4.06
CA TRP A 108 -11.20 17.02 4.47
C TRP A 108 -11.61 16.31 5.77
N ILE A 109 -11.20 15.05 5.98
CA ILE A 109 -11.46 14.31 7.22
C ILE A 109 -10.70 14.95 8.39
N ASP A 110 -9.45 15.35 8.18
CA ASP A 110 -8.65 16.00 9.22
C ASP A 110 -9.27 17.34 9.65
N GLU A 111 -9.66 18.17 8.67
CA GLU A 111 -10.38 19.44 8.93
C GLU A 111 -11.70 19.22 9.69
N LEU A 112 -12.43 18.14 9.39
CA LEU A 112 -13.66 17.79 10.08
C LEU A 112 -13.39 17.40 11.55
N PHE A 113 -12.27 16.73 11.82
CA PHE A 113 -11.91 16.28 13.17
C PHE A 113 -11.36 17.41 14.03
N ASP A 114 -10.60 18.35 13.43
CA ASP A 114 -10.13 19.56 14.10
C ASP A 114 -11.29 20.44 14.60
N GLN A 115 -12.39 20.48 13.85
CA GLN A 115 -13.60 21.22 14.24
C GLN A 115 -14.40 20.53 15.36
N LYS A 116 -14.16 19.25 15.62
CA LYS A 116 -14.95 18.43 16.56
C LYS A 116 -14.04 17.61 17.45
N ALA A 117 -13.58 18.20 18.54
CA ALA A 117 -12.78 17.51 19.57
C ALA A 117 -13.44 16.21 20.10
N SER A 118 -14.78 16.12 20.05
CA SER A 118 -15.52 14.91 20.42
C SER A 118 -15.22 13.70 19.51
N LEU A 119 -14.69 13.90 18.30
CA LEU A 119 -14.36 12.82 17.37
C LEU A 119 -12.94 12.26 17.60
N GLN A 120 -12.05 13.00 18.26
CA GLN A 120 -10.62 12.65 18.34
C GLN A 120 -10.34 11.30 19.03
N ASN A 121 -11.20 10.91 19.98
CA ASN A 121 -11.09 9.63 20.69
C ASN A 121 -12.14 8.60 20.27
N GLU A 122 -12.96 8.91 19.27
CA GLU A 122 -14.03 8.01 18.84
C GLU A 122 -13.47 6.89 17.95
N PRO A 123 -13.66 5.61 18.30
CA PRO A 123 -13.08 4.50 17.53
C PRO A 123 -13.53 4.47 16.07
N ALA A 124 -14.75 4.91 15.78
CA ALA A 124 -15.25 5.03 14.41
C ALA A 124 -14.58 6.18 13.64
N ALA A 125 -14.27 7.29 14.31
CA ALA A 125 -13.56 8.41 13.70
C ALA A 125 -12.10 8.04 13.39
N ILE A 126 -11.40 7.43 14.36
CA ILE A 126 -10.03 6.92 14.15
C ILE A 126 -10.01 5.95 12.97
N LYS A 127 -10.94 4.98 12.93
CA LYS A 127 -11.03 4.04 11.80
C LYS A 127 -11.28 4.74 10.46
N LEU A 128 -12.16 5.74 10.42
CA LEU A 128 -12.43 6.53 9.22
C LEU A 128 -11.14 7.20 8.71
N ALA A 129 -10.44 7.95 9.56
CA ALA A 129 -9.22 8.66 9.17
C ALA A 129 -8.09 7.69 8.77
N THR A 130 -7.79 6.71 9.61
CA THR A 130 -6.71 5.74 9.36
C THR A 130 -6.95 4.98 8.06
N HIS A 131 -8.17 4.47 7.82
CA HIS A 131 -8.43 3.70 6.60
C HIS A 131 -8.53 4.57 5.33
N SER A 132 -8.94 5.84 5.43
CA SER A 132 -8.84 6.78 4.31
C SER A 132 -7.39 7.11 3.95
N ALA A 133 -6.53 7.30 4.96
CA ALA A 133 -5.09 7.51 4.74
C ALA A 133 -4.42 6.27 4.15
N LEU A 134 -4.72 5.07 4.67
CA LEU A 134 -4.24 3.81 4.11
C LEU A 134 -4.68 3.60 2.66
N ALA A 135 -5.94 3.95 2.32
CA ALA A 135 -6.39 3.89 0.93
C ALA A 135 -5.56 4.80 0.01
N SER A 136 -5.26 6.02 0.47
CA SER A 136 -4.42 6.98 -0.27
C SER A 136 -2.97 6.48 -0.43
N ALA A 137 -2.39 5.90 0.63
CA ALA A 137 -1.04 5.32 0.57
C ALA A 137 -0.96 4.11 -0.38
N LYS A 138 -1.96 3.21 -0.34
CA LYS A 138 -2.01 2.06 -1.27
C LYS A 138 -2.28 2.50 -2.70
N LEU A 139 -3.00 3.60 -2.91
CA LEU A 139 -3.17 4.22 -4.23
C LEU A 139 -1.84 4.80 -4.76
N ALA A 140 -1.08 5.50 -3.93
CA ALA A 140 0.24 6.00 -4.32
C ALA A 140 1.14 4.83 -4.76
N ALA A 141 1.22 3.76 -3.95
CA ALA A 141 2.00 2.57 -4.29
C ALA A 141 1.54 1.88 -5.58
N ALA A 142 0.23 1.89 -5.87
CA ALA A 142 -0.30 1.32 -7.11
C ALA A 142 0.07 2.15 -8.35
N LEU A 143 0.16 3.47 -8.19
CA LEU A 143 0.36 4.43 -9.27
C LEU A 143 1.83 4.81 -9.48
N SER A 144 2.70 4.51 -8.52
CA SER A 144 4.16 4.71 -8.61
C SER A 144 4.88 3.59 -9.36
N GLY A 145 4.19 2.50 -9.70
CA GLY A 145 4.75 1.40 -10.48
C GLY A 145 4.86 1.82 -11.94
N ASP A 146 6.08 2.10 -12.39
CA ASP A 146 6.37 2.47 -13.77
C ASP A 146 6.58 1.24 -14.68
N ASP A 147 6.70 0.04 -14.09
CA ASP A 147 7.17 -1.12 -14.83
C ASP A 147 6.06 -2.04 -15.38
N VAL A 148 6.31 -2.48 -16.60
CA VAL A 148 5.41 -3.25 -17.46
C VAL A 148 5.09 -4.63 -16.85
N ASP A 149 5.96 -5.10 -15.97
CA ASP A 149 5.93 -6.42 -15.35
C ASP A 149 5.21 -6.46 -13.99
N GLU A 150 4.78 -5.30 -13.49
CA GLU A 150 4.20 -5.12 -12.16
C GLU A 150 2.67 -5.02 -12.15
N ILE A 151 2.00 -5.26 -13.28
CA ILE A 151 0.53 -5.15 -13.39
C ILE A 151 -0.18 -5.96 -12.29
N GLY A 152 0.33 -7.15 -11.96
CA GLY A 152 -0.20 -7.98 -10.86
C GLY A 152 -0.09 -7.29 -9.49
N MET A 153 1.05 -6.64 -9.22
CA MET A 153 1.29 -5.88 -8.00
C MET A 153 0.40 -4.64 -7.92
N THR A 154 0.31 -3.86 -8.99
CA THR A 154 -0.60 -2.71 -9.09
C THR A 154 -2.03 -3.12 -8.76
N ILE A 155 -2.54 -4.20 -9.34
CA ILE A 155 -3.89 -4.68 -9.05
C ILE A 155 -4.04 -5.12 -7.59
N ALA A 156 -3.03 -5.77 -6.99
CA ALA A 156 -3.04 -6.13 -5.58
C ALA A 156 -3.13 -4.88 -4.67
N TYR A 157 -2.34 -3.85 -4.94
CA TYR A 157 -2.44 -2.58 -4.22
C TYR A 157 -3.79 -1.89 -4.39
N LEU A 158 -4.38 -1.90 -5.60
CA LEU A 158 -5.73 -1.38 -5.83
C LEU A 158 -6.79 -2.14 -5.04
N LYS A 159 -6.70 -3.47 -4.95
CA LYS A 159 -7.60 -4.28 -4.09
C LYS A 159 -7.46 -3.90 -2.61
N ARG A 160 -6.22 -3.68 -2.14
CA ARG A 160 -5.93 -3.25 -0.78
C ARG A 160 -6.47 -1.85 -0.49
N ALA A 161 -6.31 -0.91 -1.42
CA ALA A 161 -6.93 0.41 -1.35
C ALA A 161 -8.46 0.33 -1.31
N LEU A 162 -9.07 -0.52 -2.15
CA LEU A 162 -10.51 -0.75 -2.17
C LEU A 162 -11.03 -1.32 -0.84
N LYS A 163 -10.29 -2.26 -0.24
CA LYS A 163 -10.61 -2.79 1.09
C LYS A 163 -10.57 -1.69 2.15
N ALA A 164 -9.52 -0.87 2.16
CA ALA A 164 -9.37 0.23 3.10
C ALA A 164 -10.49 1.27 2.95
N ILE A 165 -10.80 1.74 1.74
CA ILE A 165 -11.86 2.73 1.53
C ILE A 165 -13.24 2.18 1.93
N THR A 166 -13.48 0.88 1.73
CA THR A 166 -14.73 0.25 2.15
C THR A 166 -14.87 0.20 3.67
N ILE A 167 -13.78 -0.05 4.41
CA ILE A 167 -13.78 0.01 5.87
C ILE A 167 -14.06 1.45 6.34
N SER A 168 -13.42 2.43 5.70
CA SER A 168 -13.64 3.86 5.95
C SER A 168 -15.11 4.26 5.75
N MET A 169 -15.75 3.79 4.67
CA MET A 169 -17.19 4.00 4.42
C MET A 169 -18.09 3.43 5.52
N ASN A 170 -17.80 2.22 5.99
CA ASN A 170 -18.55 1.61 7.09
C ASN A 170 -18.38 2.41 8.38
N ALA A 171 -17.19 2.94 8.65
CA ALA A 171 -16.92 3.81 9.79
C ALA A 171 -17.69 5.14 9.69
N ALA A 172 -17.73 5.76 8.50
CA ALA A 172 -18.52 6.96 8.24
C ALA A 172 -20.03 6.74 8.47
N ALA A 173 -20.56 5.58 8.06
CA ALA A 173 -21.96 5.21 8.31
C ALA A 173 -22.26 5.05 9.81
N ARG A 174 -21.31 4.50 10.58
CA ARG A 174 -21.43 4.41 12.04
C ARG A 174 -21.49 5.79 12.71
N LEU A 175 -20.62 6.71 12.30
CA LEU A 175 -20.61 8.09 12.83
C LEU A 175 -21.94 8.81 12.61
N LEU A 176 -22.62 8.57 11.47
CA LEU A 176 -23.98 9.06 11.24
C LEU A 176 -24.98 8.41 12.20
N SER A 177 -24.94 7.08 12.34
CA SER A 177 -25.87 6.33 13.21
C SER A 177 -25.76 6.73 14.69
N GLU A 178 -24.55 7.05 15.13
CA GLU A 178 -24.23 7.51 16.48
C GLU A 178 -24.47 9.03 16.64
N LYS A 179 -24.95 9.71 15.59
CA LYS A 179 -25.27 11.15 15.53
C LYS A 179 -24.07 12.07 15.81
N LEU A 180 -22.86 11.57 15.58
CA LEU A 180 -21.61 12.33 15.70
C LEU A 180 -21.37 13.22 14.47
N LEU A 181 -21.88 12.80 13.31
CA LEU A 181 -21.98 13.61 12.10
C LEU A 181 -23.43 13.99 11.81
N ASP A 182 -23.62 15.22 11.33
CA ASP A 182 -24.90 15.62 10.78
C ASP A 182 -25.08 15.05 9.35
N GLY A 183 -26.32 15.10 8.86
CA GLY A 183 -26.65 14.55 7.53
C GLY A 183 -25.93 15.25 6.37
N THR A 184 -25.61 16.53 6.52
CA THR A 184 -24.92 17.31 5.48
C THR A 184 -23.45 16.91 5.40
N GLN A 185 -22.76 16.87 6.54
CA GLN A 185 -21.38 16.40 6.68
C GLN A 185 -21.25 14.97 6.19
N HIS A 186 -22.17 14.09 6.59
CA HIS A 186 -22.16 12.71 6.14
C HIS A 186 -22.36 12.60 4.62
N SER A 187 -23.28 13.37 4.03
CA SER A 187 -23.52 13.34 2.59
C SER A 187 -22.27 13.76 1.79
N VAL A 188 -21.58 14.83 2.21
CA VAL A 188 -20.33 15.28 1.57
C VAL A 188 -19.23 14.23 1.70
N LEU A 189 -19.05 13.69 2.91
CA LEU A 189 -18.07 12.64 3.18
C LEU A 189 -18.35 11.40 2.31
N GLN A 190 -19.61 10.98 2.25
CA GLN A 190 -20.04 9.81 1.50
C GLN A 190 -19.81 9.99 -0.01
N GLN A 191 -20.09 11.18 -0.55
CA GLN A 191 -19.81 11.49 -1.95
C GLN A 191 -18.32 11.36 -2.27
N ARG A 192 -17.45 11.93 -1.43
CA ARG A 192 -15.98 11.85 -1.62
C ARG A 192 -15.48 10.40 -1.52
N LEU A 193 -15.97 9.64 -0.54
CA LEU A 193 -15.63 8.22 -0.39
C LEU A 193 -16.05 7.39 -1.59
N PHE A 194 -17.25 7.62 -2.13
CA PHE A 194 -17.73 6.94 -3.35
C PHE A 194 -16.89 7.32 -4.57
N GLN A 195 -16.54 8.59 -4.73
CA GLN A 195 -15.67 9.04 -5.82
C GLN A 195 -14.34 8.26 -5.84
N VAL A 196 -13.69 8.12 -4.69
CA VAL A 196 -12.43 7.37 -4.56
C VAL A 196 -12.65 5.88 -4.83
N ARG A 197 -13.68 5.28 -4.24
CA ARG A 197 -14.01 3.86 -4.44
C ARG A 197 -14.26 3.53 -5.92
N ASP A 198 -15.09 4.33 -6.59
CA ASP A 198 -15.50 4.08 -7.97
C ASP A 198 -14.34 4.29 -8.94
N GLY A 199 -13.46 5.26 -8.64
CA GLY A 199 -12.20 5.44 -9.35
C GLY A 199 -11.27 4.23 -9.21
N ILE A 200 -11.11 3.69 -7.98
CA ILE A 200 -10.30 2.46 -7.75
C ILE A 200 -10.86 1.29 -8.56
N ILE A 201 -12.18 1.08 -8.56
CA ILE A 201 -12.82 -0.01 -9.30
C ILE A 201 -12.59 0.14 -10.80
N THR A 202 -12.70 1.36 -11.32
CA THR A 202 -12.49 1.66 -12.74
C THR A 202 -11.04 1.35 -13.14
N LEU A 203 -10.07 1.90 -12.41
CA LEU A 203 -8.65 1.71 -12.66
C LEU A 203 -8.25 0.22 -12.55
N MET A 204 -8.74 -0.49 -11.54
CA MET A 204 -8.51 -1.94 -11.41
C MET A 204 -9.08 -2.72 -12.61
N GLY A 205 -10.22 -2.28 -13.16
CA GLY A 205 -10.79 -2.85 -14.37
C GLY A 205 -9.91 -2.65 -15.61
N GLU A 206 -9.30 -1.48 -15.74
CA GLU A 206 -8.35 -1.14 -16.81
C GLU A 206 -7.10 -2.01 -16.74
N TYR A 207 -6.45 -2.11 -15.57
CA TYR A 207 -5.28 -2.98 -15.40
C TYR A 207 -5.59 -4.46 -15.63
N ARG A 208 -6.76 -4.96 -15.21
CA ARG A 208 -7.19 -6.34 -15.52
C ARG A 208 -7.49 -6.56 -17.00
N ALA A 209 -7.95 -5.54 -17.72
CA ALA A 209 -8.12 -5.60 -19.16
C ALA A 209 -6.74 -5.62 -19.86
N GLU A 210 -5.80 -4.82 -19.39
CA GLU A 210 -4.42 -4.80 -19.88
C GLU A 210 -3.71 -6.13 -19.63
N TRP A 211 -3.81 -6.69 -18.42
CA TRP A 211 -3.31 -8.02 -18.09
C TRP A 211 -3.83 -9.09 -19.06
N ARG A 212 -5.15 -9.10 -19.32
CA ARG A 212 -5.75 -10.05 -20.28
C ARG A 212 -5.28 -9.82 -21.71
N ARG A 213 -5.06 -8.56 -22.12
CA ARG A 213 -4.53 -8.25 -23.46
C ARG A 213 -3.13 -8.83 -23.64
N ARG A 214 -2.29 -8.75 -22.60
CA ARG A 214 -0.89 -9.18 -22.64
C ARG A 214 -0.73 -10.69 -22.44
N PHE A 215 -1.32 -11.22 -21.38
CA PHE A 215 -1.11 -12.61 -20.93
C PHE A 215 -2.28 -13.55 -21.24
N GLY A 216 -3.44 -13.02 -21.66
CA GLY A 216 -4.63 -13.84 -21.95
C GLY A 216 -4.53 -14.72 -23.19
N SER A 217 -3.49 -14.53 -24.02
CA SER A 217 -3.23 -15.34 -25.22
C SER A 217 -2.42 -16.61 -24.94
N GLU A 218 -1.76 -16.72 -23.77
CA GLU A 218 -0.95 -17.90 -23.41
C GLU A 218 -1.79 -19.07 -22.85
N GLY A 219 -3.10 -18.89 -22.74
CA GLY A 219 -4.03 -19.89 -22.20
C GLY A 219 -4.62 -20.90 -23.20
N TYR A 220 -4.18 -20.95 -24.46
CA TYR A 220 -4.70 -21.88 -25.46
C TYR A 220 -3.60 -22.63 -26.23
N CYS A 221 -2.65 -23.21 -25.51
CA CYS A 221 -1.90 -24.37 -25.99
C CYS A 221 -1.39 -25.20 -24.80
N ARG A 222 -2.27 -26.02 -24.22
CA ARG A 222 -1.93 -27.35 -23.66
C ARG A 222 -3.17 -28.23 -23.65
#